data_AF-A0A562ETY2-F1
#
_entry.id   AF-A0A562ETY2-F1
#
_cell.length_a   1.000
_cell.length_b   1.000
_cell.length_c   1.000
_cell.angle_alpha   90.00
_cell.angle_beta   90.00
_cell.angle_gamma   90.00
#
_symmetry.space_group_name_H-M   'P 1'
#
loop_
_entity.id
_entity.type
_entity.pdbx_description
1 polymer ?
#
loop_
_entity_poly.entity_id
_entity_poly.type
_entity_poly.pdbx_seq_one_letter_code
_entity_poly.pdbx_strand_id
1 'polypeptide(L)'
;MRHRARAAVITTFVVPAAVVIPGVAGAAEAEDVRYSFSVDGTSVTNTIVNNTGEELICSTSLGNAPDGILPPVWEVVGAGQSLYEQGPVAPGTSTQVIADVPAGSYVALASCGNADSTAMWASDYPGIEEILALFPPTSFAVEQGATVVTVPAETPAVPVQQSPSFGSSQPE
;
A
#
# COMPACT_ATOMS: atom_id res chain seq x y z
N MET A 1 -43.76 -26.94 21.82
CA MET A 1 -42.67 -27.02 20.83
C MET A 1 -42.02 -25.66 20.71
N ARG A 2 -40.70 -25.53 20.90
CA ARG A 2 -39.98 -24.24 20.81
C ARG A 2 -39.38 -24.11 19.42
N HIS A 3 -39.91 -23.21 18.58
CA HIS A 3 -39.30 -22.89 17.29
C HIS A 3 -38.16 -21.89 17.50
N ARG A 4 -36.93 -22.31 17.20
CA ARG A 4 -35.78 -21.42 17.11
C ARG A 4 -35.68 -20.91 15.66
N ALA A 5 -36.11 -19.67 15.44
CA ALA A 5 -35.88 -18.98 14.18
C ALA A 5 -34.39 -18.61 14.09
N ARG A 6 -33.70 -19.12 13.06
CA ARG A 6 -32.34 -18.73 12.68
C ARG A 6 -32.40 -17.37 11.98
N ALA A 7 -31.80 -16.33 12.56
CA ALA A 7 -31.56 -15.07 11.89
C ALA A 7 -30.27 -15.17 11.06
N ALA A 8 -30.37 -15.09 9.74
CA ALA A 8 -29.22 -14.91 8.87
C ALA A 8 -29.02 -13.40 8.67
N VAL A 9 -27.88 -12.88 9.13
CA VAL A 9 -27.48 -11.49 8.89
C VAL A 9 -26.74 -11.47 7.55
N ILE A 10 -27.30 -10.76 6.58
CA ILE A 10 -26.65 -10.49 5.29
C ILE A 10 -25.89 -9.17 5.46
N THR A 11 -24.56 -9.23 5.45
CA THR A 11 -23.70 -8.04 5.47
C THR A 11 -23.56 -7.53 4.04
N THR A 12 -24.23 -6.42 3.72
CA THR A 12 -24.12 -5.77 2.42
C THR A 12 -22.83 -4.95 2.38
N PHE A 13 -21.86 -5.35 1.56
CA PHE A 13 -20.69 -4.52 1.24
C PHE A 13 -21.14 -3.40 0.30
N VAL A 14 -21.08 -2.15 0.77
CA VAL A 14 -21.22 -0.96 -0.08
C VAL A 14 -19.83 -0.63 -0.59
N VAL A 15 -19.55 -0.92 -1.85
CA VAL A 15 -18.38 -0.38 -2.55
C VAL A 15 -18.73 1.05 -2.98
N PRO A 16 -18.07 2.10 -2.49
CA PRO A 16 -18.31 3.44 -2.97
C PRO A 16 -17.81 3.53 -4.42
N ALA A 17 -18.74 3.73 -5.36
CA ALA A 17 -18.39 4.09 -6.72
C ALA A 17 -17.84 5.53 -6.71
N ALA A 18 -16.53 5.68 -6.86
CA ALA A 18 -15.90 6.99 -6.99
C ALA A 18 -16.29 7.63 -8.33
N VAL A 19 -16.99 8.76 -8.28
CA VAL A 19 -17.27 9.60 -9.45
C VAL A 19 -16.01 10.41 -9.73
N VAL A 20 -15.40 10.21 -10.91
CA VAL A 20 -14.27 11.02 -11.39
C VAL A 20 -14.84 12.25 -12.08
N ILE A 21 -14.61 13.44 -11.51
CA ILE A 21 -14.95 14.72 -12.13
C ILE A 21 -13.69 15.21 -12.86
N PRO A 22 -13.76 15.58 -14.16
CA PRO A 22 -12.60 16.15 -14.86
C PRO A 22 -12.20 17.48 -14.22
N GLY A 23 -10.97 17.54 -13.72
CA GLY A 23 -10.39 18.74 -13.10
C GLY A 23 -10.16 19.85 -14.11
N VAL A 24 -10.53 21.08 -13.75
CA VAL A 24 -10.05 22.32 -14.38
C VAL A 24 -8.62 22.50 -13.87
N ALA A 25 -7.64 22.83 -14.73
CA ALA A 25 -6.26 23.08 -14.31
C ALA A 25 -6.22 24.21 -13.26
N GLY A 26 -6.23 23.82 -11.99
CA GLY A 26 -6.09 24.67 -10.82
C GLY A 26 -4.65 24.70 -10.33
N ALA A 27 -4.38 25.46 -9.26
CA ALA A 27 -3.14 25.27 -8.53
C ALA A 27 -3.10 23.84 -7.98
N ALA A 28 -1.89 23.28 -7.80
CA ALA A 28 -1.74 22.00 -7.14
C ALA A 28 -2.26 22.10 -5.68
N GLU A 29 -3.09 21.15 -5.28
CA GLU A 29 -3.63 21.05 -3.93
C GLU A 29 -3.26 19.70 -3.30
N ALA A 30 -3.30 19.62 -1.97
CA ALA A 30 -2.92 18.40 -1.25
C ALA A 30 -3.81 17.19 -1.63
N GLU A 31 -5.09 17.42 -1.91
CA GLU A 31 -6.08 16.39 -2.18
C GLU A 31 -6.04 15.84 -3.60
N ASP A 32 -5.23 16.44 -4.49
CA ASP A 32 -5.07 16.01 -5.87
C ASP A 32 -4.45 14.62 -5.97
N VAL A 33 -3.66 14.23 -4.98
CA VAL A 33 -3.05 12.91 -4.90
C VAL A 33 -3.48 12.18 -3.65
N ARG A 34 -3.81 10.90 -3.79
CA ARG A 34 -4.16 10.02 -2.66
C ARG A 34 -3.42 8.70 -2.76
N TYR A 35 -3.07 8.14 -1.61
CA TYR A 35 -2.39 6.86 -1.47
C TYR A 35 -3.22 5.91 -0.62
N SER A 36 -3.13 4.61 -0.90
CA SER A 36 -3.76 3.56 -0.11
C SER A 36 -2.96 2.28 -0.21
N PHE A 37 -2.53 1.75 0.93
CA PHE A 37 -1.65 0.58 0.99
C PHE A 37 -2.41 -0.67 1.42
N SER A 38 -2.13 -1.79 0.75
CA SER A 38 -2.66 -3.11 1.08
C SER A 38 -1.58 -4.17 0.99
N VAL A 39 -1.68 -5.21 1.83
CA VAL A 39 -0.79 -6.37 1.80
C VAL A 39 -1.55 -7.58 1.29
N ASP A 40 -0.96 -8.30 0.33
CA ASP A 40 -1.43 -9.60 -0.13
C ASP A 40 -0.24 -10.58 -0.18
N GLY A 41 -0.22 -11.56 0.74
CA GLY A 41 0.92 -12.45 0.92
C GLY A 41 2.21 -11.67 1.17
N THR A 42 3.21 -11.87 0.31
CA THR A 42 4.51 -11.18 0.33
C THR A 42 4.53 -9.89 -0.50
N SER A 43 3.38 -9.43 -0.99
CA SER A 43 3.29 -8.23 -1.82
C SER A 43 2.65 -7.07 -1.08
N VAL A 44 3.22 -5.87 -1.24
CA VAL A 44 2.62 -4.62 -0.79
C VAL A 44 2.21 -3.80 -2.01
N THR A 45 0.94 -3.44 -2.07
CA THR A 45 0.36 -2.63 -3.16
C THR A 45 0.04 -1.24 -2.65
N ASN A 46 0.47 -0.22 -3.37
CA ASN A 46 0.01 1.15 -3.23
C ASN A 46 -0.96 1.48 -4.38
N THR A 47 -2.18 1.84 -4.04
CA THR A 47 -3.15 2.42 -4.98
C THR A 47 -3.01 3.94 -4.94
N ILE A 48 -2.66 4.52 -6.09
CA ILE A 48 -2.42 5.94 -6.27
C ILE A 48 -3.57 6.52 -7.07
N VAL A 49 -4.21 7.56 -6.54
CA VAL A 49 -5.16 8.39 -7.29
C VAL A 49 -4.46 9.69 -7.65
N ASN A 50 -4.42 10.01 -8.94
CA ASN A 50 -3.85 11.24 -9.49
C ASN A 50 -4.95 12.07 -10.17
N ASN A 51 -5.35 13.17 -9.54
CA ASN A 51 -6.36 14.09 -10.05
C ASN A 51 -5.77 15.39 -10.62
N THR A 52 -4.43 15.49 -10.73
CA THR A 52 -3.74 16.71 -11.20
C THR A 52 -4.02 17.04 -12.66
N GLY A 53 -4.51 16.06 -13.44
CA GLY A 53 -4.71 16.19 -14.88
C GLY A 53 -3.43 15.96 -15.70
N GLU A 54 -2.29 15.74 -15.05
CA GLU A 54 -0.99 15.49 -15.68
C GLU A 54 -0.37 14.17 -15.21
N GLU A 55 0.63 13.66 -15.94
CA GLU A 55 1.40 12.50 -15.50
C GLU A 55 2.36 12.89 -14.36
N LEU A 56 2.39 12.09 -13.30
CA LEU A 56 3.30 12.24 -12.17
C LEU A 56 4.38 11.16 -12.20
N ILE A 57 5.56 11.46 -11.67
CA ILE A 57 6.58 10.45 -11.36
C ILE A 57 6.43 10.08 -9.89
N CYS A 58 5.98 8.85 -9.63
CA CYS A 58 5.69 8.38 -8.28
C CYS A 58 6.62 7.25 -7.86
N SER A 59 6.92 7.19 -6.57
CA SER A 59 7.61 6.07 -5.93
C SER A 59 6.84 5.60 -4.71
N THR A 60 6.78 4.29 -4.53
CA THR A 60 6.34 3.60 -3.33
C THR A 60 7.56 2.93 -2.70
N SER A 61 7.72 3.03 -1.38
CA SER A 61 8.85 2.43 -0.66
C SER A 61 8.45 1.85 0.69
N LEU A 62 9.21 0.88 1.18
CA LEU A 62 9.06 0.28 2.50
C LEU A 62 10.29 0.56 3.36
N GLY A 63 10.08 1.19 4.51
CA GLY A 63 11.07 1.32 5.57
C GLY A 63 10.83 0.28 6.67
N ASN A 64 11.88 -0.19 7.34
CA ASN A 64 11.71 -1.10 8.48
C ASN A 64 10.98 -0.38 9.63
N ALA A 65 9.97 -1.03 10.22
CA ALA A 65 9.23 -0.55 11.38
C ALA A 65 9.26 -1.65 12.47
N PRO A 66 10.39 -1.82 13.18
CA PRO A 66 10.54 -2.89 14.17
C PRO A 66 9.44 -2.80 15.23
N ASP A 67 8.97 -3.97 15.67
CA ASP A 67 7.86 -4.10 16.63
C ASP A 67 6.53 -3.45 16.17
N GLY A 68 6.42 -3.12 14.89
CA GLY A 68 5.29 -2.39 14.32
C GLY A 68 5.23 -0.92 14.76
N ILE A 69 6.34 -0.38 15.26
CA ILE A 69 6.44 0.99 15.73
C ILE A 69 7.00 1.86 14.61
N LEU A 70 6.37 3.01 14.40
CA LEU A 70 6.81 4.00 13.44
C LEU A 70 8.16 4.61 13.89
N PRO A 71 9.25 4.44 13.14
CA PRO A 71 10.54 5.03 13.50
C PRO A 71 10.52 6.56 13.37
N PRO A 72 11.56 7.27 13.83
CA PRO A 72 11.77 8.65 13.41
C PRO A 72 11.91 8.76 11.89
N VAL A 73 11.30 9.79 11.29
CA VAL A 73 11.26 9.95 9.82
C VAL A 73 12.66 9.91 9.18
N TRP A 74 13.67 10.48 9.84
CA TRP A 74 15.05 10.53 9.34
C TRP A 74 15.72 9.15 9.26
N GLU A 75 15.33 8.21 10.13
CA GLU A 75 15.83 6.83 10.09
C GLU A 75 15.25 6.05 8.90
N VAL A 76 14.06 6.45 8.44
CA VAL A 76 13.38 5.82 7.31
C VAL A 76 13.84 6.43 5.99
N VAL A 77 13.89 7.76 5.88
CA VAL A 77 14.18 8.44 4.61
C VAL A 77 15.66 8.79 4.41
N GLY A 78 16.42 9.01 5.49
CA GLY A 78 17.82 9.46 5.39
C GLY A 78 18.80 8.39 4.94
N ALA A 79 18.53 7.12 5.26
CA ALA A 79 19.35 5.97 4.82
C ALA A 79 18.95 5.44 3.43
N GLY A 80 17.82 5.92 2.89
CA GLY A 80 17.18 5.36 1.70
C GLY A 80 16.50 4.02 1.97
N GLN A 81 15.53 3.66 1.11
CA GLN A 81 14.80 2.40 1.18
C GLN A 81 15.25 1.46 0.05
N SER A 82 15.49 0.19 0.37
CA SER A 82 15.88 -0.83 -0.61
C SER A 82 14.70 -1.56 -1.25
N LEU A 83 13.51 -1.47 -0.64
CA LEU A 83 12.27 -2.07 -1.11
C LEU A 83 11.40 -0.96 -1.67
N TYR A 84 11.40 -0.80 -2.98
CA TYR A 84 10.66 0.27 -3.64
C TYR A 84 10.21 -0.13 -5.04
N GLU A 85 9.20 0.58 -5.51
CA GLU A 85 8.73 0.60 -6.89
C GLU A 85 8.64 2.06 -7.33
N GLN A 86 8.95 2.35 -8.60
CA GLN A 86 8.89 3.70 -9.14
C GLN A 86 8.44 3.68 -10.59
N GLY A 87 7.64 4.67 -10.99
CA GLY A 87 7.27 4.85 -12.38
C GLY A 87 6.32 6.02 -12.61
N PRO A 88 6.01 6.27 -13.89
CA PRO A 88 5.00 7.25 -14.26
C PRO A 88 3.60 6.80 -13.83
N VAL A 89 2.79 7.75 -13.40
CA VAL A 89 1.39 7.58 -13.01
C VAL A 89 0.55 8.59 -13.78
N ALA A 90 -0.17 8.11 -14.79
CA ALA A 90 -1.12 8.91 -15.55
C ALA A 90 -2.30 9.38 -14.67
N PRO A 91 -3.04 10.42 -15.10
CA PRO A 91 -4.27 10.82 -14.42
C PRO A 91 -5.27 9.67 -14.25
N GLY A 92 -5.92 9.62 -13.09
CA GLY A 92 -6.82 8.54 -12.69
C GLY A 92 -6.23 7.66 -11.59
N THR A 93 -6.63 6.39 -11.55
CA THR A 93 -6.19 5.42 -10.53
C THR A 93 -5.17 4.46 -11.11
N SER A 94 -4.04 4.31 -10.44
CA SER A 94 -2.98 3.35 -10.79
C SER A 94 -2.50 2.57 -9.55
N THR A 95 -1.72 1.52 -9.76
CA THR A 95 -1.14 0.72 -8.67
C THR A 95 0.35 0.54 -8.85
N GLN A 96 1.11 0.63 -7.77
CA GLN A 96 2.50 0.18 -7.68
C GLN A 96 2.57 -1.01 -6.72
N VAL A 97 3.32 -2.05 -7.10
CA VAL A 97 3.40 -3.30 -6.33
C VAL A 97 4.86 -3.61 -6.04
N ILE A 98 5.18 -3.77 -4.76
CA ILE A 98 6.46 -4.30 -4.30
C ILE A 98 6.23 -5.77 -3.95
N ALA A 99 6.79 -6.67 -4.76
CA ALA A 99 6.67 -8.12 -4.59
C ALA A 99 7.83 -8.69 -3.75
N ASP A 100 7.69 -9.95 -3.34
CA ASP A 100 8.72 -10.71 -2.63
C ASP A 100 9.28 -10.00 -1.39
N VAL A 101 8.42 -9.26 -0.69
CA VAL A 101 8.77 -8.54 0.53
C VAL A 101 9.03 -9.57 1.63
N PRO A 102 10.19 -9.50 2.32
CA PRO A 102 10.46 -10.38 3.45
C PRO A 102 9.41 -10.22 4.56
N ALA A 103 9.22 -11.27 5.34
CA ALA A 103 8.32 -11.20 6.49
C ALA A 103 8.84 -10.18 7.52
N GLY A 104 7.94 -9.34 8.02
CA GLY A 104 8.30 -8.27 8.94
C GLY A 104 7.26 -7.16 9.03
N SER A 105 7.59 -6.14 9.81
CA SER A 105 6.80 -4.92 9.93
C SER A 105 7.52 -3.78 9.24
N TYR A 106 6.80 -3.07 8.38
CA TYR A 106 7.33 -2.02 7.54
C TYR A 106 6.45 -0.79 7.59
N VAL A 107 7.01 0.40 7.51
CA VAL A 107 6.24 1.57 7.12
C VAL A 107 6.19 1.67 5.61
N ALA A 108 4.98 1.76 5.05
CA ALA A 108 4.80 2.05 3.65
C ALA A 108 4.75 3.57 3.43
N LEU A 109 5.51 4.05 2.46
CA LEU A 109 5.62 5.45 2.07
C LEU A 109 5.42 5.58 0.57
N ALA A 110 4.84 6.70 0.16
CA ALA A 110 4.73 7.08 -1.23
C ALA A 110 5.12 8.54 -1.41
N SER A 111 5.61 8.85 -2.60
CA SER A 111 5.78 10.22 -3.06
C SER A 111 5.48 10.33 -4.55
N CYS A 112 4.94 11.46 -4.97
CA CYS A 112 4.76 11.80 -6.37
C CYS A 112 5.27 13.22 -6.59
N GLY A 113 5.97 13.44 -7.70
CA GLY A 113 6.34 14.77 -8.17
C GLY A 113 5.84 14.98 -9.59
N ASN A 114 5.51 16.22 -9.94
CA ASN A 114 5.29 16.57 -11.33
C ASN A 114 6.63 16.66 -12.09
N ALA A 115 6.57 16.51 -13.41
CA ALA A 115 7.76 16.43 -14.25
C ALA A 115 8.60 17.72 -14.23
N ASP A 116 7.99 18.87 -13.99
CA ASP A 116 8.66 20.17 -13.90
C ASP A 116 9.19 20.50 -12.49
N SER A 117 8.99 19.60 -11.52
CA SER A 117 9.44 19.75 -10.13
C SER A 117 8.93 21.01 -9.43
N THR A 118 7.71 21.43 -9.75
CA THR A 118 7.05 22.57 -9.08
C THR A 118 6.17 22.16 -7.91
N ALA A 119 5.68 20.90 -7.89
CA ALA A 119 4.86 20.35 -6.83
C ALA A 119 5.24 18.90 -6.49
N MET A 120 5.12 18.55 -5.22
CA MET A 120 5.28 17.19 -4.73
C MET A 120 4.24 16.83 -3.68
N TRP A 121 3.79 15.59 -3.72
CA TRP A 121 2.91 14.97 -2.74
C TRP A 121 3.69 13.86 -2.07
N ALA A 122 3.76 13.85 -0.76
CA ALA A 122 4.43 12.81 0.00
C ALA A 122 3.46 12.25 1.04
N SER A 123 3.60 10.97 1.34
CA SER A 123 2.91 10.36 2.47
C SER A 123 3.07 11.19 3.73
N ASP A 124 1.95 11.53 4.37
CA ASP A 124 2.00 12.14 5.68
C ASP A 124 2.66 11.18 6.68
N TYR A 125 3.65 11.69 7.40
CA TYR A 125 4.46 10.95 8.34
C TYR A 125 4.89 11.93 9.44
N PRO A 126 4.85 11.55 10.73
CA PRO A 126 5.24 12.44 11.81
C PRO A 126 6.65 13.06 11.62
N GLY A 127 6.69 14.38 11.43
CA GLY A 127 7.94 15.14 11.23
C GLY A 127 8.40 15.25 9.78
N ILE A 128 7.59 14.80 8.81
CA ILE A 128 7.93 14.89 7.38
C ILE A 128 8.02 16.34 6.90
N GLU A 129 7.34 17.27 7.55
CA GLU A 129 7.28 18.68 7.18
C GLU A 129 8.67 19.34 7.22
N GLU A 130 9.51 18.97 8.20
CA GLU A 130 10.88 19.45 8.29
C GLU A 130 11.72 19.01 7.09
N ILE A 131 11.43 17.83 6.54
CA ILE A 131 12.12 17.25 5.39
C ILE A 131 11.61 17.86 4.10
N LEU A 132 10.29 17.99 3.96
CA LEU A 132 9.66 18.60 2.80
C LEU A 132 10.08 20.06 2.62
N ALA A 133 10.28 20.80 3.72
CA ALA A 133 10.80 22.16 3.69
C ALA A 133 12.24 22.30 3.15
N LEU A 134 12.99 21.20 3.03
CA LEU A 134 14.33 21.20 2.43
C LEU A 134 14.29 21.19 0.90
N PHE A 135 13.14 20.88 0.29
CA PHE A 135 13.00 20.77 -1.15
C PHE A 135 12.40 22.05 -1.76
N PRO A 136 12.89 22.48 -2.94
CA PRO A 136 12.33 23.62 -3.68
C PRO A 136 10.85 23.56 -4.11
N PRO A 137 10.25 22.39 -4.44
CA PRO A 137 8.85 22.32 -4.88
C PRO A 137 7.86 22.67 -3.76
N THR A 138 6.64 23.04 -4.17
CA THR A 138 5.52 23.09 -3.21
C THR A 138 5.19 21.68 -2.76
N SER A 139 5.32 21.42 -1.47
CA SER A 139 5.21 20.08 -0.91
C SER A 139 3.94 19.90 -0.09
N PHE A 140 3.21 18.82 -0.35
CA PHE A 140 1.99 18.46 0.36
C PHE A 140 2.19 17.15 1.12
N ALA A 141 1.91 17.15 2.43
CA ALA A 141 1.77 15.93 3.21
C ALA A 141 0.36 15.37 3.00
N VAL A 142 0.26 14.15 2.45
CA VAL A 142 -1.00 13.49 2.10
C VAL A 142 -1.44 12.60 3.26
N GLU A 143 -2.52 13.00 3.94
CA GLU A 143 -3.00 12.50 5.25
C GLU A 143 -3.23 10.97 5.32
N GLN A 144 -3.36 10.27 4.18
CA GLN A 144 -3.56 8.81 4.13
C GLN A 144 -2.24 7.99 4.03
N GLY A 145 -1.09 8.61 4.32
CA GLY A 145 0.16 8.23 3.68
C GLY A 145 1.10 7.24 4.37
N ALA A 146 1.14 7.12 5.70
CA ALA A 146 2.09 6.23 6.35
C ALA A 146 1.36 5.24 7.27
N THR A 147 1.28 4.00 6.83
CA THR A 147 0.79 2.91 7.67
C THR A 147 1.89 1.89 7.88
N VAL A 148 1.96 1.37 9.10
CA VAL A 148 2.76 0.19 9.37
C VAL A 148 2.01 -1.00 8.79
N VAL A 149 2.58 -1.59 7.74
CA VAL A 149 2.12 -2.84 7.15
C VAL A 149 2.87 -4.02 7.77
N THR A 150 2.18 -5.14 7.95
CA THR A 150 2.80 -6.39 8.40
C THR A 150 2.74 -7.40 7.27
N VAL A 151 3.91 -7.86 6.84
CA VAL A 151 4.05 -8.93 5.85
C VAL A 151 4.16 -10.26 6.61
N PRO A 152 3.22 -11.20 6.39
CA PRO A 152 3.22 -12.48 7.08
C PRO A 152 4.46 -13.31 6.75
N ALA A 153 4.90 -14.12 7.71
CA ALA A 153 5.84 -15.20 7.41
C ALA A 153 5.21 -16.19 6.43
N GLU A 154 5.96 -16.60 5.42
CA GLU A 154 5.57 -17.73 4.58
C GLU A 154 5.30 -18.93 5.49
N THR A 155 4.07 -19.44 5.46
CA THR A 155 3.78 -20.70 6.14
C THR A 155 4.39 -21.81 5.31
N PRO A 156 5.37 -22.58 5.81
CA PRO A 156 5.93 -23.69 5.05
C PRO A 156 4.82 -24.66 4.67
N ALA A 157 4.72 -25.02 3.40
CA ALA A 157 3.79 -26.06 2.97
C ALA A 157 4.14 -27.35 3.72
N VAL A 158 3.20 -27.89 4.51
CA VAL A 158 3.38 -29.18 5.18
C VAL A 158 3.51 -30.24 4.07
N PRO A 159 4.61 -31.01 4.00
CA PRO A 159 4.73 -32.09 3.03
C PRO A 159 3.58 -33.07 3.23
N VAL A 160 2.77 -33.28 2.19
CA VAL A 160 1.75 -34.33 2.20
C VAL A 160 2.50 -35.66 2.25
N GLN A 161 2.54 -36.31 3.43
CA GLN A 161 2.99 -37.68 3.53
C GLN A 161 2.01 -38.55 2.73
N GLN A 162 2.45 -39.04 1.58
CA GLN A 162 1.73 -40.06 0.83
C GLN A 162 1.75 -41.34 1.68
N SER A 163 0.63 -41.65 2.32
CA SER A 163 0.47 -42.94 3.00
C SER A 163 0.62 -44.08 1.98
N PRO A 164 1.50 -45.07 2.20
CA PRO A 164 1.61 -46.20 1.28
C PRO A 164 0.29 -46.97 1.27
N SER A 165 -0.32 -47.07 0.09
CA SER A 165 -1.46 -47.95 -0.16
C SER A 165 -0.98 -49.39 -0.07
N PHE A 166 -1.18 -50.04 1.07
CA PHE A 166 -1.02 -51.48 1.16
C PHE A 166 -2.23 -52.11 0.46
N GLY A 167 -2.03 -52.53 -0.79
CA GLY A 167 -3.00 -53.28 -1.56
C GLY A 167 -3.35 -54.58 -0.83
N SER A 168 -4.61 -54.71 -0.40
CA SER A 168 -5.15 -55.95 0.14
C SER A 168 -5.26 -56.97 -1.01
N SER A 169 -4.30 -57.88 -1.09
CA SER A 169 -4.45 -59.13 -1.85
C SER A 169 -5.60 -59.94 -1.23
N GLN A 170 -6.67 -60.12 -2.01
CA GLN A 170 -7.81 -60.98 -1.68
C GLN A 170 -7.43 -62.45 -1.94
N PRO A 171 -7.63 -63.39 -1.00
CA PRO A 171 -7.50 -64.82 -1.29
C PRO A 171 -8.75 -65.38 -1.98
N GLU A 172 -8.53 -66.47 -2.70
CA GLU A 172 -9.41 -67.20 -3.64
C GLU A 172 -10.82 -67.57 -3.14
#